data_AF-A0A5S5DKS7-F1
#
_entry.id   AF-A0A5S5DKS7-F1
#
_cell.length_a   1.000
_cell.length_b   1.000
_cell.length_c   1.000
_cell.angle_alpha   90.00
_cell.angle_beta   90.00
_cell.angle_gamma   90.00
#
_symmetry.space_group_name_H-M   'P 1'
#
loop_
_entity.id
_entity.type
_entity.pdbx_description
1 polymer ?
#
loop_
_entity_poly.entity_id
_entity_poly.type
_entity_poly.pdbx_seq_one_letter_code
_entity_poly.pdbx_strand_id
1 'polypeptide(L)'
;MEAVDSADFIYVCVMRMRQDRIFIPLTVPKTVLDKYDGPYFYHQGVALEETVRNHEVENCVEAIFEGFDVMSPFEQDAFLQQKPHEETITAKLYYTVLIEDRR
;
A
#
# COMPACT_ATOMS: atom_id res chain seq x y z
N MET A 1 -5.71 -28.41 54.00
CA MET A 1 -5.74 -28.92 52.61
C MET A 1 -6.13 -27.73 51.77
N GLU A 2 -5.12 -26.96 51.36
CA GLU A 2 -5.31 -25.65 50.73
C GLU A 2 -5.61 -25.84 49.24
N ALA A 3 -6.63 -25.12 48.78
CA ALA A 3 -7.07 -25.09 47.39
C ALA A 3 -5.96 -24.45 46.55
N VAL A 4 -5.47 -25.20 45.56
CA VAL A 4 -4.51 -24.70 44.58
C VAL A 4 -5.28 -23.85 43.58
N ASP A 5 -5.03 -22.55 43.64
CA ASP A 5 -5.56 -21.51 42.77
C ASP A 5 -5.18 -21.82 41.32
N SER A 6 -6.18 -22.19 40.52
CA SER A 6 -6.03 -22.40 39.08
C SER A 6 -5.90 -21.05 38.40
N ALA A 7 -4.66 -20.60 38.23
CA ALA A 7 -4.36 -19.40 37.45
C ALA A 7 -4.70 -19.66 35.97
N ASP A 8 -5.77 -19.03 35.49
CA ASP A 8 -6.07 -18.86 34.08
C ASP A 8 -4.98 -17.99 33.43
N PHE A 9 -3.98 -18.63 32.83
CA PHE A 9 -3.02 -17.95 31.98
C PHE A 9 -3.74 -17.48 30.71
N ILE A 10 -4.09 -16.19 30.67
CA ILE A 10 -4.41 -15.53 29.41
C ILE A 10 -3.10 -15.50 28.61
N TYR A 11 -2.96 -16.43 27.66
CA TYR A 11 -1.96 -16.34 26.62
C TYR A 11 -2.29 -15.14 25.76
N VAL A 12 -1.75 -13.98 26.11
CA VAL A 12 -1.68 -12.84 25.19
C VAL A 12 -0.68 -13.25 24.12
N CYS A 13 -1.18 -13.79 23.02
CA CYS A 13 -0.39 -14.01 21.82
C CYS A 13 0.03 -12.61 21.33
N VAL A 14 1.22 -12.15 21.71
CA VAL A 14 1.78 -10.89 21.25
C VAL A 14 2.11 -11.06 19.77
N MET A 15 1.10 -10.87 18.91
CA MET A 15 1.29 -10.77 17.47
C MET A 15 2.28 -9.62 17.23
N ARG A 16 3.48 -9.94 16.77
CA ARG A 16 4.45 -8.93 16.36
C ARG A 16 4.04 -8.42 15.00
N MET A 17 3.70 -7.14 14.93
CA MET A 17 3.35 -6.49 13.68
C MET A 17 4.53 -5.62 13.22
N ARG A 18 4.82 -5.67 11.92
CA ARG A 18 5.81 -4.80 11.26
C ARG A 18 5.08 -3.79 10.39
N GLN A 19 5.44 -2.53 10.52
CA GLN A 19 4.95 -1.48 9.62
C GLN A 19 5.99 -1.26 8.52
N ASP A 20 5.57 -1.33 7.26
CA ASP A 20 6.38 -1.02 6.09
C ASP A 20 5.69 0.04 5.23
N ARG A 21 6.47 0.76 4.42
CA ARG A 21 5.95 1.72 3.45
C ARG A 21 6.27 1.23 2.05
N ILE A 22 5.24 1.08 1.23
CA ILE A 22 5.36 0.62 -0.15
C ILE A 22 4.76 1.66 -1.10
N PHE A 23 5.05 1.51 -2.39
CA PHE A 23 4.37 2.27 -3.42
C PHE A 23 3.96 1.37 -4.58
N ILE A 24 2.83 1.72 -5.20
CA ILE A 24 2.31 1.04 -6.39
C ILE A 24 2.32 2.04 -7.54
N PRO A 25 2.97 1.73 -8.67
CA PRO A 25 2.92 2.57 -9.86
C PRO A 25 1.57 2.40 -10.57
N LEU A 26 0.88 3.52 -10.82
CA LEU A 26 -0.34 3.56 -11.62
C LEU A 26 -0.11 4.42 -12.86
N THR A 27 -0.12 3.79 -14.03
CA THR A 27 0.03 4.48 -15.33
C THR A 27 -1.34 4.73 -15.95
N VAL A 28 -1.61 5.99 -16.32
CA VAL A 28 -2.86 6.44 -16.92
C VAL A 28 -2.61 7.37 -18.11
N PRO A 29 -3.60 7.58 -19.00
CA PRO A 29 -3.50 8.61 -20.04
C PRO A 29 -3.36 10.02 -19.45
N LYS A 30 -2.58 10.90 -20.08
CA LYS A 30 -2.40 12.31 -19.68
C LYS A 30 -3.72 13.08 -19.63
N THR A 31 -4.68 12.72 -20.47
CA THR A 31 -6.03 13.31 -20.49
C THR A 31 -6.78 13.18 -19.17
N VAL A 32 -6.42 12.20 -18.34
CA VAL A 32 -6.97 12.03 -16.98
C VAL A 32 -6.44 13.11 -16.04
N LEU A 33 -5.16 13.49 -16.17
CA LEU A 33 -4.56 14.56 -15.38
C LEU A 33 -5.20 15.90 -15.73
N ASP A 34 -5.27 16.22 -17.02
CA ASP A 34 -5.82 17.48 -17.54
C ASP A 34 -7.29 17.71 -17.13
N LYS A 35 -8.02 16.63 -16.84
CA LYS A 35 -9.45 16.66 -16.53
C LYS A 35 -9.74 16.60 -15.02
N TYR A 36 -8.88 15.97 -14.23
CA TYR A 36 -9.19 15.64 -12.84
C TYR A 36 -8.09 15.99 -11.82
N ASP A 37 -6.98 16.60 -12.24
CA ASP A 37 -6.06 17.48 -11.47
C ASP A 37 -5.70 17.05 -10.02
N GLY A 38 -5.61 15.74 -9.75
CA GLY A 38 -5.25 15.18 -8.43
C GLY A 38 -6.31 14.30 -7.76
N PRO A 39 -7.59 14.71 -7.64
CA PRO A 39 -8.68 13.87 -7.11
C PRO A 39 -8.72 12.45 -7.66
N TYR A 40 -8.41 12.27 -8.95
CA TYR A 40 -8.41 10.95 -9.57
C TYR A 40 -7.45 9.96 -8.87
N PHE A 41 -6.19 10.33 -8.66
CA PHE A 41 -5.21 9.44 -8.04
C PHE A 41 -5.53 9.18 -6.57
N TYR A 42 -6.10 10.17 -5.89
CA TYR A 42 -6.56 9.98 -4.51
C TYR A 42 -7.70 8.94 -4.45
N HIS A 43 -8.71 9.06 -5.31
CA HIS A 43 -9.81 8.09 -5.38
C HIS A 43 -9.32 6.69 -5.76
N GLN A 44 -8.39 6.59 -6.71
CA GLN A 44 -7.81 5.30 -7.08
C GLN A 44 -6.97 4.71 -5.94
N GLY A 45 -6.19 5.53 -5.23
CA GLY A 45 -5.39 5.10 -4.08
C GLY A 45 -6.23 4.47 -2.98
N VAL A 46 -7.30 5.16 -2.56
CA VAL A 46 -8.23 4.63 -1.55
C VAL A 46 -8.94 3.37 -2.05
N ALA A 47 -9.37 3.33 -3.31
CA ALA A 47 -10.06 2.16 -3.88
C ALA A 47 -9.15 0.91 -3.95
N LEU A 48 -7.83 1.10 -4.01
CA LEU A 48 -6.86 0.02 -4.14
C LEU A 48 -6.39 -0.53 -2.79
N GLU A 49 -6.67 0.11 -1.65
CA GLU A 49 -6.21 -0.33 -0.31
C GLU A 49 -6.52 -1.81 -0.04
N GLU A 50 -7.73 -2.26 -0.35
CA GLU A 50 -8.11 -3.66 -0.19
C GLU A 50 -7.33 -4.59 -1.13
N THR A 51 -7.04 -4.13 -2.35
CA THR A 51 -6.23 -4.89 -3.30
C THR A 51 -4.79 -5.00 -2.81
N VAL A 52 -4.22 -3.90 -2.30
CA VAL A 52 -2.86 -3.86 -1.72
C VAL A 52 -2.75 -4.83 -0.56
N ARG A 53 -3.73 -4.80 0.36
CA ARG A 53 -3.79 -5.71 1.51
C ARG A 53 -3.85 -7.17 1.08
N ASN A 54 -4.64 -7.49 0.05
CA ASN A 54 -4.91 -8.88 -0.30
C ASN A 54 -3.87 -9.51 -1.24
N HIS A 55 -3.21 -8.73 -2.09
CA HIS A 55 -2.40 -9.27 -3.20
C HIS A 55 -0.93 -8.84 -3.19
N GLU A 56 -0.62 -7.63 -2.72
CA GLU A 56 0.73 -7.07 -2.86
C GLU A 56 1.64 -7.45 -1.70
N VAL A 57 1.06 -7.83 -0.55
CA VAL A 57 1.81 -8.08 0.68
C VAL A 57 1.26 -9.32 1.40
N GLU A 58 2.03 -10.41 1.34
CA GLU A 58 1.67 -11.65 2.05
C GLU A 58 1.56 -11.40 3.57
N ASN A 59 0.42 -11.75 4.16
CA ASN A 59 0.11 -11.53 5.58
C ASN A 59 -0.07 -10.06 6.00
N CYS A 60 -0.44 -9.19 5.05
CA CYS A 60 -0.86 -7.83 5.34
C CYS A 60 -2.18 -7.82 6.12
N VAL A 61 -2.15 -7.20 7.29
CA VAL A 61 -3.30 -6.99 8.17
C VAL A 61 -4.05 -5.74 7.75
N GLU A 62 -3.31 -4.68 7.39
CA GLU A 62 -3.86 -3.37 7.07
C GLU A 62 -3.02 -2.69 6.00
N ALA A 63 -3.67 -2.00 5.07
CA ALA A 63 -3.04 -1.13 4.09
C ALA A 63 -3.77 0.21 4.09
N ILE A 64 -3.03 1.30 4.30
CA ILE A 64 -3.55 2.65 4.41
C ILE A 64 -2.88 3.50 3.34
N PHE A 65 -3.68 4.12 2.48
CA PHE A 65 -3.24 5.04 1.46
C PHE A 65 -2.80 6.38 2.11
N GLU A 66 -1.57 6.79 1.83
CA GLU A 66 -1.01 8.03 2.39
C GLU A 66 -1.04 9.19 1.41
N GLY A 67 -1.05 8.90 0.11
CA GLY A 67 -0.99 9.92 -0.92
C GLY A 67 -0.29 9.43 -2.18
N PHE A 68 -0.10 10.33 -3.13
CA PHE A 68 0.50 10.02 -4.42
C PHE A 68 1.52 11.07 -4.84
N ASP A 69 2.45 10.65 -5.69
CA ASP A 69 3.39 11.54 -6.37
C ASP A 69 3.43 11.19 -7.86
N VAL A 70 3.32 12.20 -8.72
CA VAL A 70 3.31 12.02 -10.16
C VAL A 70 4.74 12.03 -10.65
N MET A 71 5.20 10.92 -11.23
CA MET A 71 6.58 10.78 -11.68
C MET A 71 6.88 11.80 -12.78
N SER A 72 8.02 12.46 -12.66
CA SER A 72 8.55 13.30 -13.73
C SER A 72 8.86 12.47 -14.99
N PRO A 73 8.91 13.06 -16.19
CA PRO A 73 9.25 12.33 -17.41
C PRO A 73 10.58 11.56 -17.32
N PHE A 74 11.57 12.14 -16.63
CA PHE A 74 12.86 11.50 -16.39
C PHE A 74 12.76 10.27 -15.47
N GLU A 75 11.99 10.37 -14.38
CA GLU A 75 11.75 9.22 -13.50
C GLU A 75 10.99 8.11 -14.21
N GLN A 76 10.04 8.45 -15.07
CA GLN A 76 9.28 7.46 -15.84
C GLN A 76 10.20 6.70 -16.81
N ASP A 77 11.08 7.39 -17.52
CA ASP A 77 12.06 6.75 -18.41
C ASP A 77 13.07 5.86 -17.65
N ALA A 78 13.43 6.23 -16.41
CA ALA A 78 14.33 5.44 -15.57
C ALA A 78 13.64 4.23 -14.93
N PHE A 79 12.36 4.37 -14.56
CA PHE A 79 11.59 3.36 -13.82
C PHE A 79 10.88 2.36 -14.75
N LEU A 80 10.41 2.82 -15.91
CA LEU A 80 9.71 1.99 -16.89
C LEU A 80 10.72 1.50 -17.94
N GLN A 81 11.05 0.20 -17.89
CA GLN A 81 11.93 -0.43 -18.89
C GLN A 81 11.37 -0.36 -20.32
N GLN A 82 10.06 -0.10 -20.46
CA GLN A 82 9.40 0.16 -21.72
C GLN A 82 8.88 1.60 -21.69
N LYS A 83 9.24 2.39 -22.71
CA LYS A 83 8.78 3.78 -22.81
C LYS A 83 7.25 3.81 -22.71
N PRO A 84 6.68 4.53 -21.73
CA PRO A 84 5.25 4.81 -21.75
C PRO A 84 4.90 5.44 -23.10
N HIS A 85 3.75 5.08 -23.68
CA HIS A 85 3.23 5.79 -24.86
C HIS A 85 3.29 7.30 -24.59
N GLU A 86 3.63 8.11 -25.60
CA GLU A 86 3.91 9.57 -25.44
C GLU A 86 2.79 10.34 -24.72
N GLU A 87 1.60 9.75 -24.65
CA GLU A 87 0.38 10.29 -24.03
C GLU A 87 0.02 9.67 -22.66
N THR A 88 0.96 9.01 -21.98
CA THR A 88 0.71 8.43 -20.63
C THR A 88 1.55 9.10 -19.54
N ILE A 89 1.07 8.98 -18.31
CA ILE A 89 1.69 9.49 -17.09
C ILE A 89 1.58 8.46 -15.98
N THR A 90 2.61 8.36 -15.14
CA THR A 90 2.67 7.38 -14.05
C THR A 90 2.72 8.08 -12.71
N ALA A 91 1.87 7.68 -11.77
CA ALA A 91 1.90 8.13 -10.39
C ALA A 91 2.32 6.99 -9.46
N LYS A 92 3.10 7.30 -8.44
CA LYS A 92 3.43 6.42 -7.31
C LYS A 92 2.35 6.62 -6.25
N LEU A 93 1.53 5.61 -6.00
CA LEU A 93 0.55 5.60 -4.91
C LEU A 93 1.23 5.00 -3.68
N TYR A 94 1.37 5.76 -2.60
CA TYR A 94 2.06 5.34 -1.39
C TYR A 94 1.10 4.75 -0.37
N TYR A 95 1.51 3.63 0.23
CA TYR A 95 0.76 2.95 1.27
C TYR A 95 1.65 2.67 2.46
N THR A 96 1.11 2.85 3.65
CA THR A 96 1.62 2.24 4.87
C THR A 96 0.91 0.90 5.05
N VAL A 97 1.68 -0.17 5.18
CA VAL A 97 1.16 -1.52 5.40
C VAL A 97 1.60 -2.06 6.75
N LEU A 98 0.69 -2.78 7.41
CA LEU A 98 0.94 -3.46 8.68
C LEU A 98 0.93 -4.97 8.40
N ILE A 99 2.04 -5.64 8.65
CA ILE A 99 2.30 -7.03 8.27
C ILE A 99 2.46 -7.86 9.55
N GLU A 100 1.84 -9.04 9.57
CA GLU A 100 2.03 -10.00 10.66
C GLU A 100 3.37 -10.72 10.53
N ASP A 101 4.25 -10.59 11.54
CA ASP A 101 5.53 -11.29 11.60
C ASP A 101 5.29 -12.73 12.09
N ARG A 102 5.05 -13.64 11.14
CA ARG A 102 4.98 -15.09 11.42
C ARG A 102 6.39 -15.68 11.43
N ARG A 103 7.01 -15.72 12.60
CA ARG A 103 8.21 -16.54 12.86
C ARG A 103 7.85 -17.93 13.35
#